data_AF-A0A368GUD1-F1
#
_entry.id   AF-A0A368GUD1-F1
#
_cell.length_a   1.000
_cell.length_b   1.000
_cell.length_c   1.000
_cell.angle_alpha   90.00
_cell.angle_beta   90.00
_cell.angle_gamma   90.00
#
_symmetry.space_group_name_H-M   'P 1'
#
loop_
_entity.id
_entity.type
_entity.pdbx_description
1 polymer ?
#
loop_
_entity_poly.entity_id
_entity_poly.type
_entity_poly.pdbx_seq_one_letter_code
_entity_poly.pdbx_strand_id
1 'polypeptide(L)'
;MIAIFVTIVYCVRQILNTLKRAAISSNAMKLHSRMFNLLILQLLNPVAFLYLPCMTSNILVATGAMNVDYICTLVSSSYAVFPLVNPVIILHYVKDYRMYLLRLFRLDKTLRHKVTTRTT
;
A
#
# COMPACT_ATOMS: atom_id res chain seq x y z
N MET A 1 -16.61 -6.38 -17.47
CA MET A 1 -16.01 -7.57 -16.80
C MET A 1 -14.98 -8.26 -17.70
N ILE A 2 -15.37 -8.82 -18.86
CA ILE A 2 -14.46 -9.58 -19.74
C ILE A 2 -13.27 -8.74 -20.26
N ALA A 3 -13.53 -7.53 -20.77
CA ALA A 3 -12.47 -6.66 -21.29
C ALA A 3 -11.39 -6.33 -20.23
N ILE A 4 -11.82 -6.03 -18.99
CA ILE A 4 -10.91 -5.75 -17.87
C ILE A 4 -10.03 -6.96 -17.57
N PHE A 5 -10.62 -8.16 -17.56
CA PHE A 5 -9.88 -9.40 -17.31
C PHE A 5 -8.84 -9.66 -18.39
N VAL A 6 -9.18 -9.44 -19.67
CA VAL A 6 -8.26 -9.55 -20.80
C VAL A 6 -7.11 -8.55 -20.69
N THR A 7 -7.41 -7.29 -20.35
CA THR A 7 -6.39 -6.25 -20.17
C THR A 7 -5.43 -6.59 -19.02
N ILE A 8 -5.94 -7.06 -17.88
CA ILE A 8 -5.10 -7.47 -16.74
C ILE A 8 -4.17 -8.61 -17.15
N VAL A 9 -4.69 -9.65 -17.80
CA VAL A 9 -3.89 -10.79 -18.25
C VAL A 9 -2.82 -10.34 -19.27
N TYR A 10 -3.18 -9.45 -20.19
CA TYR A 10 -2.23 -8.89 -21.16
C TYR A 10 -1.10 -8.11 -20.46
N CYS A 11 -1.44 -7.18 -19.56
CA CYS A 11 -0.46 -6.39 -18.82
C CYS A 11 0.46 -7.26 -17.96
N VAL A 12 -0.08 -8.25 -17.24
CA VAL A 12 0.73 -9.19 -16.43
C VAL A 12 1.69 -9.97 -17.32
N ARG A 13 1.21 -10.50 -18.45
CA ARG A 13 2.08 -11.21 -19.41
C ARG A 13 3.18 -10.31 -19.95
N GLN A 14 2.87 -9.06 -20.29
CA GLN A 14 3.85 -8.11 -20.82
C GLN A 14 4.91 -7.76 -19.76
N ILE A 15 4.50 -7.51 -18.51
CA ILE A 15 5.43 -7.26 -17.39
C ILE A 15 6.34 -8.48 -17.17
N LEU A 16 5.78 -9.69 -17.13
CA LEU A 16 6.56 -10.92 -16.95
C LEU A 16 7.51 -11.19 -18.12
N ASN A 17 7.08 -10.91 -19.36
CA ASN A 17 7.91 -11.07 -20.54
C ASN A 17 9.06 -10.05 -20.57
N THR A 18 8.79 -8.79 -20.22
CA THR A 18 9.84 -7.76 -20.06
C THR A 18 10.80 -8.16 -18.94
N LEU A 19 10.30 -8.72 -17.84
CA LEU A 19 11.12 -9.21 -16.72
C LEU A 19 12.03 -10.39 -17.10
N LYS A 20 11.53 -11.31 -17.94
CA LYS A 20 12.30 -12.46 -18.44
C LYS A 20 13.30 -12.09 -19.54
N ARG A 21 12.96 -11.12 -20.40
CA ARG A 21 13.79 -10.72 -21.56
C ARG A 21 14.83 -9.67 -21.22
N ALA A 22 14.53 -8.78 -20.29
CA ALA A 22 15.55 -7.89 -19.76
C ALA A 22 16.53 -8.72 -18.93
N ALA A 23 17.83 -8.50 -19.09
CA ALA A 23 18.82 -8.83 -18.07
C ALA A 23 18.57 -7.91 -16.85
N ILE A 24 17.39 -8.05 -16.24
CA ILE A 24 16.96 -7.18 -15.18
C ILE A 24 17.91 -7.40 -14.02
N SER A 25 18.53 -6.32 -13.57
CA SER A 25 19.39 -6.37 -12.40
C SER A 25 18.58 -6.93 -11.22
N SER A 26 19.22 -7.70 -10.35
CA SER A 26 18.60 -8.22 -9.13
C SER A 26 17.87 -7.13 -8.30
N ASN A 27 18.27 -5.87 -8.46
CA ASN A 27 17.63 -4.70 -7.85
C ASN A 27 16.25 -4.37 -8.46
N ALA A 28 16.10 -4.44 -9.79
CA ALA A 28 14.82 -4.19 -10.45
C ALA A 28 13.78 -5.26 -10.10
N MET A 29 14.18 -6.54 -10.01
CA MET A 29 13.28 -7.60 -9.57
C MET A 29 12.82 -7.41 -8.11
N LYS A 30 13.74 -7.02 -7.22
CA LYS A 30 13.39 -6.67 -5.82
C LYS A 30 12.45 -5.47 -5.75
N LEU A 31 12.60 -4.48 -6.62
CA LEU A 31 11.69 -3.34 -6.69
C LEU A 31 10.29 -3.77 -7.12
N HIS A 32 10.16 -4.59 -8.16
CA HIS A 32 8.88 -5.11 -8.61
C HIS A 32 8.16 -5.92 -7.52
N SER A 33 8.87 -6.82 -6.81
CA SER A 33 8.26 -7.58 -5.70
C SER A 33 7.76 -6.66 -4.57
N ARG A 34 8.48 -5.57 -4.28
CA ARG A 34 8.03 -4.57 -3.30
C ARG A 34 6.79 -3.81 -3.75
N MET A 35 6.75 -3.40 -5.02
CA MET A 35 5.57 -2.73 -5.59
C MET A 35 4.35 -3.65 -5.61
N PHE A 36 4.54 -4.94 -5.87
CA PHE A 36 3.46 -5.92 -5.81
C PHE A 36 2.92 -6.09 -4.39
N ASN A 37 3.80 -6.20 -3.38
CA ASN A 37 3.36 -6.29 -1.98
C ASN A 37 2.66 -5.00 -1.52
N LEU A 38 3.16 -3.84 -1.95
CA LEU A 38 2.49 -2.55 -1.76
C LEU A 38 1.08 -2.58 -2.34
N LEU A 39 0.92 -3.04 -3.59
CA LEU A 39 -0.38 -3.11 -4.25
C LEU A 39 -1.36 -4.04 -3.49
N ILE A 40 -0.88 -5.19 -2.99
CA ILE A 40 -1.71 -6.08 -2.16
C ILE A 40 -2.19 -5.36 -0.90
N LEU A 41 -1.29 -4.68 -0.18
CA LEU A 41 -1.66 -3.94 1.03
C LEU A 41 -2.62 -2.78 0.75
N GLN A 42 -2.42 -2.08 -0.37
CA GLN A 42 -3.32 -1.03 -0.84
C GLN A 42 -4.71 -1.57 -1.18
N LEU A 43 -4.80 -2.81 -1.70
CA LEU A 43 -6.05 -3.49 -1.99
C LEU A 43 -6.74 -3.97 -0.70
N LEU A 44 -5.96 -4.40 0.29
CA LEU A 44 -6.49 -4.79 1.61
C LEU A 44 -7.02 -3.60 2.42
N ASN A 45 -6.47 -2.40 2.22
CA ASN A 45 -6.90 -1.19 2.94
C ASN A 45 -8.42 -0.88 2.79
N PRO A 46 -8.99 -0.72 1.58
CA PRO A 46 -10.43 -0.50 1.43
C PRO A 46 -11.25 -1.72 1.89
N VAL A 47 -10.72 -2.95 1.77
CA VAL A 47 -11.38 -4.15 2.32
C VAL A 47 -11.53 -4.05 3.83
N ALA A 48 -10.46 -3.70 4.54
CA ALA A 48 -10.44 -3.61 5.99
C ALA A 48 -11.24 -2.42 6.54
N PHE A 49 -11.15 -1.24 5.91
CA PHE A 49 -11.68 0.00 6.48
C PHE A 49 -12.97 0.52 5.83
N LEU A 50 -13.34 0.05 4.63
CA LEU A 50 -14.58 0.44 3.96
C LEU A 50 -15.56 -0.73 3.87
N TYR A 51 -15.15 -1.84 3.26
CA TYR A 51 -16.06 -2.94 2.96
C TYR A 51 -16.44 -3.74 4.21
N LEU A 52 -15.48 -4.15 5.05
CA LEU A 52 -15.79 -4.91 6.28
C LEU A 52 -16.68 -4.13 7.27
N PRO A 53 -16.40 -2.85 7.61
CA PRO A 53 -17.26 -2.08 8.52
C PRO A 53 -18.65 -1.86 7.94
N CYS A 54 -18.77 -1.66 6.62
CA CYS A 54 -20.06 -1.50 5.95
C CYS A 54 -20.87 -2.82 5.93
N MET A 55 -20.24 -3.95 5.60
CA MET A 55 -20.94 -5.24 5.61
C MET A 55 -21.42 -5.60 7.03
N THR A 56 -20.56 -5.42 8.02
CA THR A 56 -20.91 -5.68 9.43
C THR A 56 -21.98 -4.73 9.95
N SER A 57 -21.95 -3.44 9.58
CA SER A 57 -23.00 -2.49 9.97
C SER A 57 -24.36 -2.87 9.41
N ASN A 58 -24.44 -3.31 8.14
CA ASN A 58 -25.69 -3.76 7.54
C ASN A 58 -26.29 -4.95 8.30
N ILE A 59 -25.46 -5.92 8.70
CA ILE A 59 -25.90 -7.09 9.48
C ILE A 59 -26.33 -6.69 10.91
N LEU A 60 -25.57 -5.83 11.57
CA LEU A 60 -25.83 -5.39 12.95
C LEU A 60 -27.12 -4.56 13.04
N VAL A 61 -27.37 -3.68 12.07
CA VAL A 61 -28.61 -2.91 11.98
C VAL A 61 -29.79 -3.83 11.69
N ALA A 62 -29.64 -4.77 10.75
CA ALA A 62 -30.71 -5.71 10.40
C ALA A 62 -31.11 -6.64 11.54
N THR A 63 -30.16 -7.03 12.40
CA THR A 63 -30.41 -7.90 13.57
C THR A 63 -30.82 -7.12 14.82
N GLY A 64 -30.75 -5.78 14.81
CA GLY A 64 -31.01 -4.95 15.98
C GLY A 64 -30.05 -5.22 17.15
N ALA A 65 -28.88 -5.79 16.87
CA ALA A 65 -27.96 -6.30 17.91
C ALA A 65 -27.21 -5.19 18.67
N MET A 66 -27.13 -3.98 18.10
CA MET A 66 -26.43 -2.84 18.71
C MET A 66 -27.10 -1.52 18.33
N ASN A 67 -26.92 -0.50 19.18
CA ASN A 67 -27.41 0.85 18.94
C ASN A 67 -26.87 1.44 17.63
N VAL A 68 -27.77 2.02 16.83
CA VAL A 68 -27.44 2.59 15.51
C VAL A 68 -26.38 3.68 15.61
N ASP A 69 -26.44 4.55 16.62
CA ASP A 69 -25.47 5.64 16.79
C ASP A 69 -24.04 5.13 16.99
N TYR A 70 -23.88 4.02 17.74
CA TYR A 70 -22.58 3.38 17.95
C TYR A 70 -22.05 2.75 16.66
N ILE A 71 -22.92 2.07 15.91
CA ILE A 71 -22.58 1.49 14.60
C ILE A 71 -22.13 2.59 13.62
N CYS A 72 -22.89 3.68 13.52
CA CYS A 72 -22.56 4.82 12.67
C CYS A 72 -21.20 5.43 13.06
N THR A 73 -20.95 5.63 14.35
CA THR A 73 -19.66 6.16 14.84
C THR A 73 -18.48 5.25 14.49
N LEU A 74 -18.64 3.92 14.61
CA LEU A 74 -17.62 2.95 14.25
C LEU A 74 -17.33 2.92 12.74
N VAL A 75 -18.36 3.00 11.90
CA VAL A 75 -18.20 3.06 10.45
C VAL A 75 -17.54 4.38 10.03
N SER A 76 -18.02 5.51 10.54
CA SER A 76 -17.46 6.84 10.23
C SER A 76 -16.00 6.97 10.65
N SER A 77 -15.63 6.46 11.83
CA SER A 77 -14.22 6.44 12.25
C SER A 77 -13.35 5.56 11.37
N SER A 78 -13.83 4.39 10.96
CA SER A 78 -13.12 3.51 10.01
C SER A 78 -12.87 4.20 8.66
N TYR A 79 -13.88 4.93 8.16
CA TYR A 79 -13.79 5.71 6.92
C TYR A 79 -12.79 6.86 7.03
N ALA A 80 -12.71 7.50 8.21
CA ALA A 80 -11.73 8.57 8.45
C ALA A 80 -10.27 8.05 8.47
N VAL A 81 -10.06 6.79 8.87
CA VAL A 81 -8.72 6.17 8.93
C VAL A 81 -8.26 5.67 7.55
N PHE A 82 -9.17 5.18 6.69
CA PHE A 82 -8.87 4.70 5.34
C PHE A 82 -7.88 5.58 4.53
N PRO A 83 -8.09 6.91 4.38
CA PRO A 83 -7.21 7.75 3.58
C PRO A 83 -5.83 7.96 4.22
N LEU A 84 -5.68 7.75 5.53
CA LEU A 84 -4.41 7.88 6.24
C LEU A 84 -3.52 6.63 6.10
N VAL A 85 -4.14 5.45 6.02
CA VAL A 85 -3.40 4.18 5.94
C VAL A 85 -2.64 4.06 4.61
N ASN A 86 -3.25 4.48 3.50
CA ASN A 86 -2.62 4.39 2.18
C ASN A 86 -1.25 5.13 2.07
N PRO A 87 -1.12 6.42 2.45
CA PRO A 87 0.17 7.11 2.44
C PRO A 87 1.17 6.50 3.44
N VAL A 88 0.72 5.95 4.57
CA VAL A 88 1.60 5.24 5.51
C VAL A 88 2.19 3.97 4.87
N ILE A 89 1.38 3.17 4.15
CA ILE A 89 1.87 1.99 3.43
C ILE A 89 2.89 2.40 2.35
N ILE A 90 2.57 3.42 1.55
CA ILE A 90 3.50 3.93 0.51
C ILE A 90 4.81 4.38 1.13
N LEU A 91 4.74 5.15 2.21
CA LEU A 91 5.91 5.63 2.92
C LEU A 91 6.74 4.46 3.47
N HIS A 92 6.11 3.42 4.00
CA HIS A 92 6.85 2.26 4.53
C HIS A 92 7.59 1.47 3.43
N TYR A 93 6.95 1.24 2.28
CA TYR A 93 7.47 0.35 1.24
C TYR A 93 8.40 1.03 0.23
N VAL A 94 8.20 2.31 -0.04
CA VAL A 94 9.01 3.06 -1.01
C VAL A 94 10.19 3.73 -0.30
N LYS A 95 11.40 3.21 -0.55
CA LYS A 95 12.63 3.67 0.10
C LYS A 95 12.90 5.16 -0.16
N ASP A 96 12.62 5.65 -1.36
CA ASP A 96 12.92 7.02 -1.75
C ASP A 96 12.08 8.03 -0.97
N TYR A 97 10.80 7.72 -0.68
CA TYR A 97 9.96 8.56 0.18
C TYR A 97 10.45 8.60 1.62
N ARG A 98 10.91 7.48 2.19
CA ARG A 98 11.52 7.48 3.54
C ARG A 98 12.78 8.31 3.59
N MET A 99 13.64 8.16 2.58
CA MET A 99 14.87 8.92 2.48
C MET A 99 14.60 10.42 2.36
N TYR A 100 13.59 10.79 1.58
CA TYR A 100 13.12 12.17 1.45
C TYR A 100 12.62 12.73 2.78
N LEU A 101 11.78 12.00 3.53
CA LEU A 101 11.31 12.44 4.85
C LEU A 101 12.45 12.57 5.85
N LEU A 102 13.38 11.60 5.90
CA LEU A 102 14.55 11.69 6.81
C LEU A 102 15.42 12.92 6.52
N ARG A 103 15.56 13.28 5.23
CA ARG A 103 16.23 14.51 4.81
C ARG A 103 15.44 15.77 5.19
N LEU A 104 14.13 15.76 4.98
CA LEU A 104 13.23 16.87 5.32
C LEU A 104 13.28 17.17 6.82
N PHE A 105 13.24 16.14 7.66
CA PHE A 105 13.33 16.26 9.12
C PHE A 105 14.77 16.45 9.64
N ARG A 106 15.77 16.57 8.75
CA ARG A 106 17.20 16.74 9.12
C ARG A 106 17.73 15.72 10.14
N LEU A 107 17.12 14.53 10.20
CA LEU A 107 17.58 13.39 11.00
C LEU A 107 18.85 12.73 10.39
N ASP A 108 19.35 13.32 9.30
CA ASP A 108 20.48 12.86 8.51
C ASP A 108 21.85 13.21 9.13
N LYS A 109 22.08 12.81 10.38
CA LYS A 109 23.44 12.72 10.94
C LYS A 109 24.10 11.39 10.61
N THR A 110 23.34 10.34 10.35
CA THR A 110 23.86 8.97 10.17
C THR A 110 24.25 8.62 8.73
N LEU A 111 23.68 9.22 7.67
CA LEU A 111 24.14 8.90 6.29
C LEU A 111 25.41 9.65 5.89
N ARG A 112 25.69 10.79 6.53
CA ARG A 112 26.92 11.56 6.27
C ARG A 112 28.18 10.73 6.58
N HIS A 113 28.13 9.88 7.62
CA HIS A 113 29.25 9.01 7.99
C HIS A 113 29.50 7.86 7.01
N LYS A 114 28.49 7.38 6.28
CA LYS A 114 28.64 6.24 5.34
C LYS A 114 29.16 6.64 3.95
N VAL A 115 29.11 7.93 3.63
CA VAL A 115 29.67 8.48 2.38
C VAL A 115 31.18 8.73 2.53
N THR A 116 31.62 9.21 3.70
CA THR A 116 33.04 9.47 3.99
C THR A 116 33.89 8.20 4.05
N THR A 117 33.37 7.07 4.55
CA THR A 117 34.12 5.79 4.59
C THR A 117 34.17 5.02 3.27
N ARG A 118 33.49 5.50 2.22
CA ARG A 118 33.51 4.88 0.88
C ARG A 118 34.44 5.60 -0.10
N THR A 119 35.07 6.69 0.35
CA THR A 119 35.97 7.55 -0.43
C THR A 119 37.41 7.56 0.10
N THR A 120 37.71 6.70 1.08
CA THR A 120 39.06 6.31 1.56
C THR A 120 39.22 4.82 1.36
#